data_AF-A0A5D8ZEH2-F1
#
_entry.id   AF-A0A5D8ZEH2-F1
#
_cell.length_a   1.000
_cell.length_b   1.000
_cell.length_c   1.000
_cell.angle_alpha   90.00
_cell.angle_beta   90.00
_cell.angle_gamma   90.00
#
_symmetry.space_group_name_H-M   'P 1'
#
loop_
_entity.id
_entity.type
_entity.pdbx_description
1 polymer ?
#
loop_
_entity_poly.entity_id
_entity_poly.type
_entity_poly.pdbx_seq_one_letter_code
_entity_poly.pdbx_strand_id
1 'polypeptide(L)'
;MNAVHTFAPGLAAPSTIAEYLERLRTALAGADPSLVQDALYDAEDYLRSEMAANPGRSEAQVIADVAGSYGAPDEVADIYRDTEVRVQTALQPPKAVVRGSAIGRFFGVATEPRTYAALFYMLLSLATGIFYFTWIVTGLSLSAGLSVLIIGIPFAILFFGSVRVLSLVEGRLVEVMLGERMPRRPLYVTRDAPLLERIKAMFTDPRTWGTLLYMLLMLPLGIVYFTLAVTLLSLSAGFIAAPLAALFEAIVGSDAAGFHVQGVHTWQLPFVFVAGIALLFITLHVARGVGHLHGQLAKHMLVRSGPAYAA
;
A
#
# COMPACT_ATOMS: atom_id res chain seq x y z
N MET A 1 37.78 17.63 -20.57
CA MET A 1 38.46 17.85 -19.28
C MET A 1 37.95 16.75 -18.37
N ASN A 2 38.76 15.71 -18.11
CA ASN A 2 38.38 14.60 -17.25
C ASN A 2 38.35 15.11 -15.81
N ALA A 3 37.17 15.12 -15.19
CA ALA A 3 37.07 15.37 -13.76
C ALA A 3 37.77 14.21 -13.04
N VAL A 4 38.77 14.53 -12.22
CA VAL A 4 39.39 13.53 -11.34
C VAL A 4 38.39 13.30 -10.20
N HIS A 5 37.58 12.25 -10.32
CA HIS A 5 36.70 11.83 -9.24
C HIS A 5 37.57 11.36 -8.07
N THR A 6 37.51 12.10 -6.97
CA THR A 6 38.33 11.84 -5.79
C THR A 6 37.64 10.83 -4.90
N PHE A 7 38.19 9.62 -4.85
CA PHE A 7 37.89 8.68 -3.76
C PHE A 7 38.27 9.33 -2.42
N ALA A 8 37.49 9.09 -1.36
CA ALA A 8 37.83 9.52 -0.01
C ALA A 8 39.30 9.17 0.32
N PRO A 9 40.05 10.05 1.01
CA PRO A 9 41.49 9.89 1.18
C PRO A 9 41.85 8.54 1.81
N GLY A 10 42.45 7.65 1.00
CA GLY A 10 42.97 6.35 1.42
C GLY A 10 42.24 5.09 0.90
N LEU A 11 41.18 5.20 0.10
CA LEU A 11 40.43 4.04 -0.41
C LEU A 11 40.70 3.75 -1.90
N ALA A 12 41.08 2.50 -2.22
CA ALA A 12 41.23 2.02 -3.59
C ALA A 12 39.88 1.95 -4.31
N ALA A 13 39.88 2.05 -5.65
CA ALA A 13 38.67 1.92 -6.47
C ALA A 13 38.00 0.54 -6.22
N PRO A 14 36.66 0.50 -6.09
CA PRO A 14 35.95 -0.75 -5.87
C PRO A 14 36.19 -1.72 -7.04
N SER A 15 36.42 -2.98 -6.70
CA SER A 15 36.85 -4.02 -7.64
C SER A 15 35.69 -4.92 -8.12
N THR A 16 34.57 -4.89 -7.40
CA THR A 16 33.36 -5.67 -7.70
C THR A 16 32.10 -4.83 -7.54
N ILE A 17 31.01 -5.24 -8.20
CA ILE A 17 29.71 -4.54 -8.11
C ILE A 17 29.23 -4.55 -6.65
N ALA A 18 29.39 -5.68 -5.96
CA ALA A 18 29.03 -5.82 -4.55
C ALA A 18 29.78 -4.82 -3.66
N GLU A 19 31.09 -4.63 -3.90
CA GLU A 19 31.91 -3.68 -3.14
C GLU A 19 31.49 -2.23 -3.41
N TYR A 20 31.17 -1.88 -4.66
CA TYR A 20 30.65 -0.55 -5.00
C TYR A 20 29.33 -0.26 -4.27
N LEU A 21 28.39 -1.22 -4.30
CA LEU A 21 27.08 -1.08 -3.68
C LEU A 21 27.16 -1.00 -2.15
N GLU A 22 28.05 -1.77 -1.52
CA GLU A 22 28.23 -1.73 -0.06
C GLU A 22 28.80 -0.37 0.41
N ARG A 23 29.72 0.20 -0.38
CA ARG A 23 30.24 1.56 -0.11
C ARG A 23 29.16 2.62 -0.31
N LEU A 24 28.39 2.54 -1.40
CA LEU A 24 27.24 3.45 -1.65
C LEU A 24 26.20 3.36 -0.52
N ARG A 25 25.91 2.15 -0.05
CA ARG A 25 25.02 1.91 1.09
C ARG A 25 25.53 2.56 2.37
N THR A 26 26.83 2.40 2.64
CA THR A 26 27.49 3.00 3.81
C THR A 26 27.46 4.53 3.72
N ALA A 27 27.74 5.08 2.53
CA ALA A 27 27.70 6.50 2.26
C ALA A 27 26.30 7.09 2.46
N LEU A 28 25.24 6.34 2.12
CA LEU A 28 23.84 6.71 2.31
C LEU A 28 23.26 6.41 3.71
N ALA A 29 24.09 6.02 4.68
CA ALA A 29 23.64 5.78 6.05
C ALA A 29 22.90 7.01 6.62
N GLY A 30 21.73 6.77 7.23
CA GLY A 30 20.86 7.81 7.79
C GLY A 30 19.86 8.46 6.81
N ALA A 31 19.89 8.12 5.53
CA ALA A 31 18.89 8.54 4.56
C ALA A 31 17.58 7.73 4.65
N ASP A 32 16.52 8.19 3.97
CA ASP A 32 15.25 7.46 3.91
C ASP A 32 15.46 6.06 3.29
N PRO A 33 14.92 4.98 3.88
CA PRO A 33 15.13 3.63 3.38
C PRO A 33 14.72 3.42 1.91
N SER A 34 13.70 4.14 1.44
CA SER A 34 13.26 4.06 0.03
C SER A 34 14.23 4.72 -0.93
N LEU A 35 14.89 5.82 -0.50
CA LEU A 35 15.96 6.43 -1.27
C LEU A 35 17.18 5.51 -1.37
N VAL A 36 17.60 4.92 -0.24
CA VAL A 36 18.73 3.99 -0.23
C VAL A 36 18.47 2.83 -1.21
N GLN A 37 17.25 2.29 -1.19
CA GLN A 37 16.86 1.21 -2.10
C GLN A 37 16.88 1.64 -3.58
N ASP A 38 16.35 2.82 -3.89
CA ASP A 38 16.29 3.33 -5.27
C ASP A 38 17.70 3.61 -5.82
N ALA A 39 18.56 4.24 -5.01
CA ALA A 39 19.95 4.52 -5.40
C ALA A 39 20.77 3.25 -5.66
N LEU A 40 20.65 2.24 -4.79
CA LEU A 40 21.35 0.96 -4.97
C LEU A 40 20.87 0.22 -6.23
N TYR A 41 19.57 0.28 -6.51
CA TYR A 41 18.98 -0.37 -7.68
C TYR A 41 19.48 0.25 -8.99
N ASP A 42 19.40 1.58 -9.09
CA ASP A 42 19.79 2.30 -10.30
C ASP A 42 21.30 2.15 -10.56
N ALA A 43 22.12 2.20 -9.50
CA ALA A 43 23.57 1.99 -9.59
C ALA A 43 23.91 0.56 -10.04
N GLU A 44 23.24 -0.47 -9.50
CA GLU A 44 23.48 -1.85 -9.91
C GLU A 44 23.07 -2.09 -11.37
N ASP A 45 21.90 -1.60 -11.78
CA ASP A 45 21.41 -1.79 -13.15
C ASP A 45 22.34 -1.12 -14.16
N TYR A 46 22.81 0.09 -13.85
CA TYR A 46 23.81 0.78 -14.66
C TYR A 46 25.13 -0.01 -14.74
N LEU A 47 25.70 -0.42 -13.60
CA LEU A 47 26.96 -1.18 -13.55
C LEU A 47 26.88 -2.51 -14.31
N ARG A 48 25.75 -3.24 -14.20
CA ARG A 48 25.54 -4.49 -14.93
C ARG A 48 25.34 -4.26 -16.43
N SER A 49 24.69 -3.17 -16.82
CA SER A 49 24.53 -2.81 -18.23
C SER A 49 25.88 -2.48 -18.89
N GLU A 50 26.74 -1.74 -18.19
CA GLU A 50 28.11 -1.42 -18.65
C GLU A 50 28.97 -2.67 -18.74
N MET A 51 28.83 -3.60 -17.79
CA MET A 51 29.54 -4.87 -17.83
C MET A 51 29.08 -5.76 -19.00
N ALA A 52 27.78 -5.77 -19.31
CA ALA A 52 27.23 -6.48 -20.47
C ALA A 52 27.67 -5.85 -21.81
N ALA A 53 27.85 -4.53 -21.86
CA ALA A 53 28.38 -3.82 -23.03
C ALA A 53 29.89 -4.05 -23.26
N ASN A 54 30.61 -4.51 -22.24
CA ASN A 54 32.07 -4.71 -22.26
C ASN A 54 32.50 -6.17 -21.93
N PRO A 55 32.08 -7.19 -22.71
CA PRO A 55 32.26 -8.60 -22.39
C PRO A 55 33.72 -9.11 -22.37
N GLY A 56 34.68 -8.29 -22.82
CA GLY A 56 36.12 -8.62 -22.83
C GLY A 56 36.95 -7.96 -21.72
N ARG A 57 36.34 -7.13 -20.87
CA ARG A 57 37.04 -6.41 -19.79
C ARG A 57 36.77 -7.09 -18.45
N SER A 58 37.78 -7.11 -17.58
CA SER A 58 37.59 -7.63 -16.21
C SER A 58 36.65 -6.71 -15.42
N GLU A 59 35.85 -7.27 -14.51
CA GLU A 59 34.91 -6.53 -13.66
C GLU A 59 35.54 -5.30 -12.99
N ALA A 60 36.72 -5.45 -12.38
CA ALA A 60 37.44 -4.35 -11.72
C ALA A 60 37.81 -3.19 -12.68
N GLN A 61 38.08 -3.47 -13.95
CA GLN A 61 38.42 -2.44 -14.95
C GLN A 61 37.18 -1.67 -15.41
N VAL A 62 36.03 -2.33 -15.50
CA VAL A 62 34.76 -1.68 -15.87
C VAL A 62 34.30 -0.81 -14.72
N ILE A 63 34.36 -1.32 -13.48
CA ILE A 63 33.91 -0.58 -12.29
C ILE A 63 34.81 0.62 -12.01
N ALA A 64 36.13 0.50 -12.18
CA ALA A 64 37.03 1.66 -12.03
C ALA A 64 36.74 2.77 -13.06
N ASP A 65 36.38 2.40 -14.29
CA ASP A 65 36.05 3.33 -15.38
C ASP A 65 34.66 3.97 -15.14
N VAL A 66 33.70 3.19 -14.66
CA VAL A 66 32.37 3.67 -14.26
C VAL A 66 32.48 4.59 -13.04
N ALA A 67 33.24 4.22 -12.01
CA ALA A 67 33.48 5.10 -10.86
C ALA A 67 34.17 6.42 -11.26
N GLY A 68 34.95 6.41 -12.35
CA GLY A 68 35.57 7.60 -12.93
C GLY A 68 34.71 8.39 -13.91
N SER A 69 33.51 7.93 -14.29
CA SER A 69 32.63 8.60 -15.27
C SER A 69 31.22 8.85 -14.75
N TYR A 70 30.65 7.85 -14.08
CA TYR A 70 29.37 7.90 -13.35
C TYR A 70 29.54 8.53 -11.95
N GLY A 71 30.75 8.45 -11.38
CA GLY A 71 31.10 9.06 -10.09
C GLY A 71 31.47 8.03 -9.02
N ALA A 72 32.20 8.48 -7.99
CA ALA A 72 32.54 7.62 -6.87
C ALA A 72 31.29 7.34 -5.99
N PRO A 73 31.23 6.23 -5.23
CA PRO A 73 30.08 5.89 -4.39
C PRO A 73 29.63 7.02 -3.46
N ASP A 74 30.57 7.79 -2.89
CA ASP A 74 30.27 8.91 -2.00
C ASP A 74 29.66 10.11 -2.76
N GLU A 75 30.19 10.42 -3.95
CA GLU A 75 29.66 11.50 -4.80
C GLU A 75 28.25 11.18 -5.31
N VAL A 76 28.01 9.91 -5.69
CA VAL A 76 26.68 9.43 -6.08
C VAL A 76 25.72 9.54 -4.89
N ALA A 77 26.15 9.17 -3.68
CA ALA A 77 25.33 9.30 -2.48
C ALA A 77 24.90 10.75 -2.22
N ASP A 78 25.80 11.71 -2.40
CA ASP A 78 25.51 13.12 -2.22
C ASP A 78 24.51 13.65 -3.26
N ILE A 79 24.63 13.23 -4.52
CA ILE A 79 23.67 13.57 -5.59
C ILE A 79 22.27 13.07 -5.23
N TYR A 80 22.14 11.84 -4.73
CA TYR A 80 20.85 11.28 -4.32
C TYR A 80 20.25 12.05 -3.14
N ARG A 81 21.04 12.39 -2.11
CA ARG A 81 20.58 13.21 -0.98
C ARG A 81 20.07 14.58 -1.43
N ASP A 82 20.82 15.26 -2.27
CA ASP A 82 20.47 16.59 -2.78
C ASP A 82 19.20 16.56 -3.63
N THR A 83 19.07 15.52 -4.45
CA THR A 83 17.90 15.32 -5.32
C THR A 83 16.66 15.04 -4.47
N GLU A 84 16.77 14.21 -3.43
CA GLU A 84 15.65 13.91 -2.54
C GLU A 84 15.19 15.13 -1.75
N VAL A 85 16.11 15.96 -1.25
CA VAL A 85 15.74 17.20 -0.56
C VAL A 85 14.94 18.11 -1.50
N ARG A 86 15.37 18.26 -2.75
CA ARG A 86 14.64 19.06 -3.76
C ARG A 86 13.29 18.44 -4.11
N VAL A 87 13.25 17.12 -4.32
CA VAL A 87 12.02 16.38 -4.64
C VAL A 87 11.03 16.45 -3.49
N GLN A 88 11.45 16.25 -2.25
CA GLN A 88 10.58 16.38 -1.07
C GLN A 88 10.07 17.81 -0.88
N THR A 89 10.91 18.82 -1.13
CA THR A 89 10.50 20.22 -1.08
C THR A 89 9.49 20.55 -2.18
N ALA A 90 9.69 20.03 -3.39
CA ALA A 90 8.80 20.25 -4.53
C ALA A 90 7.48 19.47 -4.43
N LEU A 91 7.51 18.28 -3.81
CA LEU A 91 6.33 17.44 -3.56
C LEU A 91 5.59 17.83 -2.27
N GLN A 92 6.10 18.80 -1.51
CA GLN A 92 5.48 19.23 -0.27
C GLN A 92 4.08 19.80 -0.60
N PRO A 93 2.99 19.13 -0.19
CA PRO A 93 1.65 19.56 -0.58
C PRO A 93 1.37 20.95 0.01
N PRO A 94 0.60 21.81 -0.69
CA PRO A 94 0.20 23.10 -0.18
C PRO A 94 -0.37 22.94 1.23
N LYS A 95 0.14 23.73 2.18
CA LYS A 95 -0.25 23.68 3.59
C LYS A 95 -1.77 23.81 3.68
N ALA A 96 -2.46 22.71 4.01
CA ALA A 96 -3.91 22.68 4.06
C ALA A 96 -4.41 23.78 5.00
N VAL A 97 -5.36 24.60 4.54
CA VAL A 97 -5.97 25.65 5.35
C VAL A 97 -6.67 24.97 6.53
N VAL A 98 -6.05 25.03 7.70
CA VAL A 98 -6.61 24.46 8.93
C VAL A 98 -7.83 25.29 9.30
N ARG A 99 -9.03 24.77 9.01
CA ARG A 99 -10.27 25.40 9.47
C ARG A 99 -10.32 25.35 11.01
N GLY A 100 -10.30 26.52 11.64
CA GLY A 100 -10.10 26.66 13.10
C GLY A 100 -11.26 26.21 14.00
N SER A 101 -12.47 25.99 13.47
CA SER A 101 -13.64 25.61 14.29
C SER A 101 -13.92 24.11 14.31
N ALA A 102 -14.34 23.56 15.46
CA ALA A 102 -14.70 22.14 15.60
C ALA A 102 -15.85 21.72 14.67
N ILE A 103 -16.85 22.61 14.50
CA ILE A 103 -17.98 22.42 13.58
C ILE A 103 -17.49 22.39 12.13
N GLY A 104 -16.58 23.29 11.74
CA GLY A 104 -16.01 23.33 10.38
C GLY A 104 -15.17 22.10 10.04
N ARG A 105 -14.52 21.47 11.04
CA ARG A 105 -13.83 20.18 10.88
C ARG A 105 -14.80 19.02 10.73
N PHE A 106 -15.87 18.99 11.54
CA PHE A 106 -16.89 17.94 11.47
C PHE A 106 -17.61 17.92 10.13
N PHE A 107 -18.11 19.05 9.65
CA PHE A 107 -18.79 19.12 8.35
C PHE A 107 -17.80 19.11 7.16
N GLY A 108 -16.52 19.44 7.39
CA GLY A 108 -15.48 19.44 6.35
C GLY A 108 -15.25 18.06 5.71
N VAL A 109 -15.58 16.98 6.41
CA VAL A 109 -15.39 15.60 5.92
C VAL A 109 -16.20 15.32 4.64
N ALA A 110 -17.37 15.96 4.46
CA ALA A 110 -18.17 15.82 3.24
C ALA A 110 -17.53 16.49 2.02
N THR A 111 -16.55 17.38 2.21
CA THR A 111 -15.83 18.01 1.08
C THR A 111 -14.54 17.28 0.72
N GLU A 112 -14.19 16.21 1.44
CA GLU A 112 -12.93 15.49 1.25
C GLU A 112 -13.15 14.22 0.39
N PRO A 113 -12.64 14.17 -0.86
CA PRO A 113 -12.88 13.05 -1.78
C PRO A 113 -12.42 11.70 -1.22
N ARG A 114 -11.37 11.71 -0.39
CA ARG A 114 -10.79 10.51 0.24
C ARG A 114 -11.77 9.82 1.18
N THR A 115 -12.68 10.55 1.81
CA THR A 115 -13.69 9.93 2.68
C THR A 115 -14.64 9.05 1.88
N TYR A 116 -15.06 9.52 0.70
CA TYR A 116 -15.90 8.74 -0.20
C TYR A 116 -15.16 7.54 -0.78
N ALA A 117 -13.87 7.70 -1.09
CA ALA A 117 -13.03 6.58 -1.52
C ALA A 117 -12.88 5.52 -0.42
N ALA A 118 -12.73 5.92 0.85
CA ALA A 118 -12.70 5.00 1.98
C ALA A 118 -14.05 4.32 2.22
N LEU A 119 -15.16 5.05 2.10
CA LEU A 119 -16.51 4.47 2.19
C LEU A 119 -16.74 3.44 1.06
N PHE A 120 -16.32 3.77 -0.17
CA PHE A 120 -16.40 2.86 -1.30
C PHE A 120 -15.49 1.63 -1.09
N TYR A 121 -14.29 1.82 -0.53
CA TYR A 121 -13.42 0.71 -0.13
C TYR A 121 -14.11 -0.20 0.90
N MET A 122 -14.80 0.35 1.91
CA MET A 122 -15.55 -0.48 2.88
C MET A 122 -16.59 -1.37 2.20
N LEU A 123 -17.29 -0.85 1.18
CA LEU A 123 -18.27 -1.64 0.42
C LEU A 123 -17.57 -2.69 -0.46
N LEU A 124 -16.46 -2.32 -1.11
CA LEU A 124 -15.67 -3.21 -1.96
C LEU A 124 -14.96 -4.32 -1.18
N SER A 125 -14.60 -4.05 0.07
CA SER A 125 -13.79 -4.94 0.93
C SER A 125 -14.42 -6.31 1.19
N LEU A 126 -15.75 -6.42 1.14
CA LEU A 126 -16.43 -7.72 1.23
C LEU A 126 -16.16 -8.57 -0.03
N ALA A 127 -16.27 -7.96 -1.21
CA ALA A 127 -16.04 -8.66 -2.47
C ALA A 127 -14.57 -9.08 -2.62
N THR A 128 -13.63 -8.17 -2.34
CA THR A 128 -12.20 -8.49 -2.35
C THR A 128 -11.83 -9.50 -1.26
N GLY A 129 -12.41 -9.38 -0.06
CA GLY A 129 -12.21 -10.31 1.03
C GLY A 129 -12.66 -11.73 0.73
N ILE A 130 -13.84 -11.91 0.10
CA ILE A 130 -14.30 -13.23 -0.37
C ILE A 130 -13.31 -13.79 -1.39
N PHE A 131 -12.94 -13.00 -2.40
CA PHE A 131 -12.03 -13.43 -3.45
C PHE A 131 -10.67 -13.87 -2.89
N TYR A 132 -10.05 -13.05 -2.04
CA TYR A 132 -8.76 -13.35 -1.43
C TYR A 132 -8.82 -14.57 -0.52
N PHE A 133 -9.83 -14.65 0.35
CA PHE A 133 -10.00 -15.80 1.23
C PHE A 133 -10.16 -17.11 0.45
N THR A 134 -11.05 -17.12 -0.55
CA THR A 134 -11.26 -18.31 -1.39
C THR A 134 -9.99 -18.69 -2.12
N TRP A 135 -9.26 -17.72 -2.69
CA TRP A 135 -8.00 -17.97 -3.40
C TRP A 135 -6.93 -18.58 -2.48
N ILE A 136 -6.75 -18.04 -1.28
CA ILE A 136 -5.76 -18.56 -0.31
C ILE A 136 -6.13 -19.96 0.17
N VAL A 137 -7.38 -20.18 0.57
CA VAL A 137 -7.80 -21.48 1.11
C VAL A 137 -7.71 -22.56 0.04
N THR A 138 -8.17 -22.27 -1.19
CA THR A 138 -8.08 -23.21 -2.30
C THR A 138 -6.64 -23.47 -2.73
N GLY A 139 -5.83 -22.41 -2.88
CA GLY A 139 -4.44 -22.53 -3.30
C GLY A 139 -3.55 -23.26 -2.29
N LEU A 140 -3.73 -23.01 -0.99
CA LEU A 140 -3.03 -23.76 0.06
C LEU A 140 -3.47 -25.21 0.11
N SER A 141 -4.79 -25.48 0.01
CA SER A 141 -5.33 -26.84 0.02
C SER A 141 -4.83 -27.66 -1.18
N LEU A 142 -4.83 -27.05 -2.38
CA LEU A 142 -4.31 -27.68 -3.59
C LEU A 142 -2.80 -27.87 -3.54
N SER A 143 -2.04 -26.88 -3.02
CA SER A 143 -0.59 -27.02 -2.87
C SER A 143 -0.22 -28.15 -1.92
N ALA A 144 -0.92 -28.29 -0.79
CA ALA A 144 -0.72 -29.38 0.16
C ALA A 144 -1.20 -30.73 -0.38
N GLY A 145 -2.32 -30.78 -1.11
CA GLY A 145 -2.82 -32.02 -1.72
C GLY A 145 -1.93 -32.52 -2.86
N LEU A 146 -1.46 -31.59 -3.70
CA LEU A 146 -0.60 -31.91 -4.83
C LEU A 146 0.87 -32.08 -4.43
N SER A 147 1.30 -31.76 -3.20
CA SER A 147 2.71 -31.89 -2.79
C SER A 147 3.21 -33.33 -2.79
N VAL A 148 2.30 -34.31 -2.67
CA VAL A 148 2.62 -35.75 -2.82
C VAL A 148 2.94 -36.09 -4.28
N LEU A 149 2.45 -35.29 -5.23
CA LEU A 149 2.71 -35.43 -6.65
C LEU A 149 3.88 -34.53 -7.07
N ILE A 150 4.60 -34.94 -8.12
CA ILE A 150 5.68 -34.13 -8.73
C ILE A 150 5.15 -32.76 -9.22
N ILE A 151 3.87 -32.69 -9.60
CA ILE A 151 3.19 -31.49 -10.11
C ILE A 151 2.91 -30.46 -8.99
N GLY A 152 2.96 -30.86 -7.72
CA GLY A 152 2.71 -29.95 -6.59
C GLY A 152 3.70 -28.79 -6.50
N ILE A 153 4.97 -29.03 -6.82
CA ILE A 153 6.01 -27.98 -6.76
C ILE A 153 5.73 -26.86 -7.79
N PRO A 154 5.53 -27.15 -9.10
CA PRO A 154 5.12 -26.14 -10.07
C PRO A 154 3.85 -25.38 -9.67
N PHE A 155 2.83 -26.08 -9.16
CA PHE A 155 1.58 -25.45 -8.73
C PHE A 155 1.80 -24.50 -7.55
N ALA A 156 2.56 -24.91 -6.53
CA ALA A 156 2.86 -24.08 -5.38
C ALA A 156 3.62 -22.80 -5.79
N ILE A 157 4.58 -22.91 -6.71
CA ILE A 157 5.30 -21.75 -7.25
C ILE A 157 4.33 -20.78 -7.94
N LEU A 158 3.43 -21.28 -8.78
CA LEU A 158 2.40 -20.46 -9.43
C LEU A 158 1.46 -19.81 -8.40
N PHE A 159 1.06 -20.55 -7.37
CA PHE A 159 0.22 -20.04 -6.29
C PHE A 159 0.92 -18.89 -5.53
N PHE A 160 2.13 -19.09 -5.02
CA PHE A 160 2.86 -18.03 -4.33
C PHE A 160 3.17 -16.83 -5.25
N GLY A 161 3.45 -17.08 -6.53
CA GLY A 161 3.56 -16.04 -7.55
C GLY A 161 2.27 -15.22 -7.68
N SER A 162 1.12 -15.89 -7.74
CA SER A 162 -0.19 -15.22 -7.81
C SER A 162 -0.49 -14.39 -6.56
N VAL A 163 -0.15 -14.89 -5.36
CA VAL A 163 -0.33 -14.15 -4.09
C VAL A 163 0.47 -12.85 -4.09
N ARG A 164 1.69 -12.86 -4.65
CA ARG A 164 2.49 -11.64 -4.81
C ARG A 164 1.79 -10.65 -5.75
N VAL A 165 1.30 -11.10 -6.91
CA VAL A 165 0.55 -10.22 -7.83
C VAL A 165 -0.69 -9.63 -7.16
N LEU A 166 -1.48 -10.44 -6.46
CA LEU A 166 -2.66 -9.98 -5.74
C LEU A 166 -2.33 -8.97 -4.63
N SER A 167 -1.20 -9.16 -3.94
CA SER A 167 -0.74 -8.19 -2.93
C SER A 167 -0.39 -6.82 -3.52
N LEU A 168 0.11 -6.78 -4.76
CA LEU A 168 0.36 -5.52 -5.47
C LEU A 168 -0.94 -4.83 -5.88
N VAL A 169 -1.94 -5.61 -6.33
CA VAL A 169 -3.27 -5.09 -6.66
C VAL A 169 -3.91 -4.47 -5.41
N GLU A 170 -3.89 -5.18 -4.28
CA GLU A 170 -4.43 -4.68 -3.03
C GLU A 170 -3.65 -3.47 -2.50
N GLY A 171 -2.32 -3.52 -2.55
CA GLY A 171 -1.47 -2.36 -2.21
C GLY A 171 -1.83 -1.13 -3.04
N ARG A 172 -2.16 -1.31 -4.33
CA ARG A 172 -2.61 -0.21 -5.20
C ARG A 172 -4.02 0.28 -4.89
N LEU A 173 -4.94 -0.62 -4.57
CA LEU A 173 -6.29 -0.23 -4.10
C LEU A 173 -6.17 0.63 -2.83
N VAL A 174 -5.37 0.19 -1.86
CA VAL A 174 -5.11 0.94 -0.63
C VAL A 174 -4.43 2.29 -0.92
N GLU A 175 -3.41 2.33 -1.78
CA GLU A 175 -2.72 3.57 -2.13
C GLU A 175 -3.66 4.58 -2.83
N VAL A 176 -4.46 4.12 -3.79
CA VAL A 176 -5.36 4.98 -4.57
C VAL A 176 -6.56 5.43 -3.75
N MET A 177 -7.17 4.53 -2.98
CA MET A 177 -8.44 4.80 -2.29
C MET A 177 -8.25 5.40 -0.89
N LEU A 178 -7.21 4.96 -0.16
CA LEU A 178 -6.97 5.39 1.22
C LEU A 178 -5.85 6.44 1.29
N GLY A 179 -5.05 6.59 0.24
CA GLY A 179 -4.01 7.61 0.15
C GLY A 179 -2.79 7.33 1.02
N GLU A 180 -2.65 6.11 1.54
CA GLU A 180 -1.49 5.66 2.29
C GLU A 180 -0.44 5.16 1.28
N ARG A 181 0.75 5.78 1.29
CA ARG A 181 1.82 5.46 0.35
C ARG A 181 2.34 4.04 0.62
N MET A 182 2.14 3.12 -0.33
CA MET A 182 2.71 1.78 -0.31
C MET A 182 4.07 1.74 -1.04
N PRO A 183 5.06 0.95 -0.59
CA PRO A 183 6.30 0.75 -1.34
C PRO A 183 6.02 0.08 -2.68
N ARG A 184 6.53 0.67 -3.76
CA ARG A 184 6.19 0.29 -5.15
C ARG A 184 7.07 -0.81 -5.73
N ARG A 185 8.26 -1.07 -5.15
CA ARG A 185 9.25 -2.00 -5.72
C ARG A 185 9.28 -3.31 -4.93
N PRO A 186 9.20 -4.49 -5.58
CA PRO A 186 9.49 -5.76 -4.92
C PRO A 186 10.93 -5.76 -4.42
N LEU A 187 11.14 -6.26 -3.21
CA LEU A 187 12.50 -6.41 -2.65
C LEU A 187 13.23 -7.51 -3.41
N TYR A 188 14.53 -7.27 -3.63
CA TYR A 188 15.46 -8.14 -4.33
C TYR A 188 15.23 -9.62 -4.01
N VAL A 189 14.84 -10.38 -5.04
CA VAL A 189 15.22 -11.80 -5.08
C VAL A 189 16.66 -11.78 -5.53
N THR A 190 17.59 -12.26 -4.71
CA THR A 190 18.97 -12.54 -5.10
C THR A 190 18.92 -13.32 -6.42
N ARG A 191 19.20 -12.64 -7.54
CA ARG A 191 19.10 -13.20 -8.89
C ARG A 191 20.12 -14.33 -9.10
N ASP A 192 21.17 -14.32 -8.30
CA ASP A 192 22.31 -15.25 -8.39
C ASP A 192 22.13 -16.54 -7.55
N ALA A 193 20.99 -16.72 -6.86
CA ALA A 193 20.74 -17.94 -6.09
C ALA A 193 20.21 -19.09 -6.99
N PRO A 194 20.67 -20.34 -6.78
CA PRO A 194 20.16 -21.50 -7.51
C PRO A 194 18.64 -21.67 -7.30
N LEU A 195 17.94 -22.17 -8.32
CA LEU A 195 16.47 -22.28 -8.33
C LEU A 195 15.90 -22.97 -7.07
N LEU A 196 16.60 -23.97 -6.56
CA LEU A 196 16.20 -24.74 -5.38
C LEU A 196 16.31 -23.92 -4.08
N GLU A 197 17.33 -23.07 -3.95
CA GLU A 197 17.45 -22.11 -2.85
C GLU A 197 16.40 -21.00 -2.95
N ARG A 198 16.06 -20.55 -4.16
CA ARG A 198 14.97 -19.58 -4.37
C ARG A 198 13.61 -20.14 -3.97
N ILE A 199 13.35 -21.41 -4.29
CA ILE A 199 12.13 -22.10 -3.85
C ILE A 199 12.13 -22.22 -2.33
N LYS A 200 13.21 -22.72 -1.71
CA LYS A 200 13.31 -22.83 -0.25
C LYS A 200 13.13 -21.47 0.44
N ALA A 201 13.76 -20.41 -0.07
CA ALA A 201 13.61 -19.06 0.45
C ALA A 201 12.15 -18.58 0.38
N MET A 202 11.41 -18.88 -0.69
CA MET A 202 10.01 -18.50 -0.84
C MET A 202 9.09 -19.13 0.22
N PHE A 203 9.33 -20.39 0.58
CA PHE A 203 8.57 -21.11 1.62
C PHE A 203 8.94 -20.68 3.04
N THR A 204 10.20 -20.28 3.26
CA THR A 204 10.71 -19.93 4.60
C THR A 204 10.61 -18.43 4.90
N ASP A 205 10.26 -17.61 3.90
CA ASP A 205 10.14 -16.16 4.04
C ASP A 205 8.92 -15.78 4.92
N PRO A 206 9.13 -15.17 6.11
CA PRO A 206 8.06 -14.70 6.99
C PRO A 206 7.08 -13.75 6.29
N ARG A 207 7.53 -13.04 5.25
CA ARG A 207 6.71 -12.11 4.48
C ARG A 207 5.61 -12.81 3.69
N THR A 208 5.92 -13.97 3.10
CA THR A 208 4.95 -14.78 2.36
C THR A 208 3.80 -15.15 3.29
N TRP A 209 4.12 -15.61 4.50
CA TRP A 209 3.14 -15.96 5.52
C TRP A 209 2.35 -14.75 6.04
N GLY A 210 3.00 -13.59 6.21
CA GLY A 210 2.31 -12.34 6.55
C GLY A 210 1.31 -11.90 5.48
N THR A 211 1.66 -12.07 4.19
CA THR A 211 0.76 -11.77 3.07
C THR A 211 -0.41 -12.74 3.01
N LEU A 212 -0.16 -14.05 3.21
CA LEU A 212 -1.23 -15.06 3.29
C LEU A 212 -2.19 -14.78 4.44
N LEU A 213 -1.66 -14.46 5.63
CA LEU A 213 -2.46 -14.12 6.80
C LEU A 213 -3.29 -12.85 6.55
N TYR A 214 -2.70 -11.83 5.95
CA TYR A 214 -3.41 -10.61 5.56
C TYR A 214 -4.58 -10.91 4.62
N MET A 215 -4.35 -11.69 3.57
CA MET A 215 -5.39 -12.10 2.61
C MET A 215 -6.48 -12.97 3.26
N LEU A 216 -6.14 -13.77 4.28
CA LEU A 216 -7.10 -14.52 5.08
C LEU A 216 -7.95 -13.60 5.97
N LEU A 217 -7.33 -12.59 6.59
CA LEU A 217 -7.99 -11.59 7.43
C LEU A 217 -8.88 -10.62 6.66
N MET A 218 -8.72 -10.52 5.34
CA MET A 218 -9.55 -9.65 4.51
C MET A 218 -11.03 -9.99 4.53
N LEU A 219 -11.39 -11.27 4.66
CA LEU A 219 -12.80 -11.66 4.75
C LEU A 219 -13.47 -11.16 6.04
N PRO A 220 -12.98 -11.46 7.26
CA PRO A 220 -13.61 -10.96 8.48
C PRO A 220 -13.58 -9.43 8.55
N LEU A 221 -12.50 -8.78 8.12
CA LEU A 221 -12.44 -7.32 8.05
C LEU A 221 -13.45 -6.75 7.05
N GLY A 222 -13.56 -7.35 5.87
CA GLY A 222 -14.50 -6.95 4.84
C GLY A 222 -15.95 -7.07 5.28
N ILE A 223 -16.31 -8.14 6.01
CA ILE A 223 -17.63 -8.30 6.63
C ILE A 223 -17.92 -7.16 7.62
N VAL A 224 -16.97 -6.84 8.50
CA VAL A 224 -17.12 -5.75 9.48
C VAL A 224 -17.30 -4.41 8.78
N TYR A 225 -16.43 -4.09 7.81
CA TYR A 225 -16.47 -2.82 7.09
C TYR A 225 -17.76 -2.67 6.28
N PHE A 226 -18.14 -3.68 5.51
CA PHE A 226 -19.37 -3.68 4.73
C PHE A 226 -20.60 -3.53 5.61
N THR A 227 -20.68 -4.32 6.70
CA THR A 227 -21.81 -4.27 7.63
C THR A 227 -21.93 -2.88 8.27
N LEU A 228 -20.82 -2.30 8.74
CA LEU A 228 -20.80 -0.94 9.28
C LEU A 228 -21.24 0.10 8.25
N ALA A 229 -20.72 0.04 7.03
CA ALA A 229 -21.08 0.98 5.97
C ALA A 229 -22.57 0.89 5.63
N VAL A 230 -23.09 -0.31 5.36
CA VAL A 230 -24.50 -0.51 4.96
C VAL A 230 -25.46 -0.16 6.09
N THR A 231 -25.17 -0.56 7.34
CA THR A 231 -26.05 -0.27 8.48
C THR A 231 -26.13 1.23 8.76
N LEU A 232 -24.98 1.92 8.83
CA LEU A 232 -24.95 3.35 9.13
C LEU A 232 -25.52 4.19 7.98
N LEU A 233 -25.23 3.83 6.72
CA LEU A 233 -25.84 4.49 5.57
C LEU A 233 -27.35 4.28 5.54
N SER A 234 -27.83 3.06 5.75
CA SER A 234 -29.27 2.75 5.73
C SER A 234 -30.02 3.48 6.84
N LEU A 235 -29.47 3.52 8.07
CA LEU A 235 -30.07 4.29 9.16
C LEU A 235 -30.10 5.79 8.86
N SER A 236 -28.98 6.35 8.39
CA SER A 236 -28.90 7.78 8.08
C SER A 236 -29.86 8.18 6.96
N ALA A 237 -29.93 7.40 5.89
CA ALA A 237 -30.87 7.60 4.79
C ALA A 237 -32.32 7.44 5.27
N GLY A 238 -32.61 6.43 6.08
CA GLY A 238 -33.93 6.22 6.66
C GLY A 238 -34.39 7.40 7.52
N PHE A 239 -33.52 7.94 8.37
CA PHE A 239 -33.85 9.09 9.23
C PHE A 239 -34.00 10.40 8.43
N ILE A 240 -33.21 10.59 7.37
CA ILE A 240 -33.35 11.73 6.47
C ILE A 240 -34.64 11.62 5.65
N ALA A 241 -35.00 10.41 5.20
CA ALA A 241 -36.20 10.17 4.38
C ALA A 241 -37.50 10.14 5.20
N ALA A 242 -37.47 9.74 6.47
CA ALA A 242 -38.63 9.65 7.34
C ALA A 242 -39.54 10.90 7.36
N PRO A 243 -39.03 12.14 7.57
CA PRO A 243 -39.86 13.34 7.52
C PRO A 243 -40.44 13.63 6.13
N LEU A 244 -39.70 13.31 5.06
CA LEU A 244 -40.17 13.49 3.68
C LEU A 244 -41.28 12.48 3.35
N ALA A 245 -41.12 11.23 3.80
CA ALA A 245 -42.12 10.18 3.68
C ALA A 245 -43.38 10.53 4.46
N ALA A 246 -43.25 11.01 5.71
CA ALA A 246 -44.39 11.43 6.52
C ALA A 246 -45.15 12.63 5.91
N LEU A 247 -44.43 13.58 5.31
CA LEU A 247 -45.05 14.70 4.61
C LEU A 247 -45.77 14.24 3.33
N PHE A 248 -45.16 13.35 2.55
CA PHE A 248 -45.77 12.78 1.35
C PHE A 248 -47.05 12.02 1.69
N GLU A 249 -46.99 11.19 2.72
CA GLU A 249 -48.14 10.46 3.24
C GLU A 249 -49.26 11.41 3.70
N ALA A 250 -48.92 12.50 4.39
CA ALA A 250 -49.89 13.50 4.82
C ALA A 250 -50.56 14.25 3.66
N ILE A 251 -49.87 14.40 2.52
CA ILE A 251 -50.39 15.09 1.32
C ILE A 251 -51.27 14.16 0.48
N VAL A 252 -50.83 12.93 0.26
CA VAL A 252 -51.42 12.00 -0.70
C VAL A 252 -52.42 11.02 -0.03
N GLY A 253 -52.35 10.89 1.29
CA GLY A 253 -53.10 9.90 2.07
C GLY A 253 -52.40 8.55 2.09
N SER A 254 -52.55 7.82 3.21
CA SER A 254 -51.87 6.53 3.46
C SER A 254 -52.14 5.47 2.39
N ASP A 255 -53.38 5.39 1.92
CA ASP A 255 -53.81 4.38 0.95
C ASP A 255 -53.14 4.56 -0.42
N ALA A 256 -52.93 5.82 -0.83
CA ALA A 256 -52.28 6.14 -2.09
C ALA A 256 -50.75 6.20 -1.97
N ALA A 257 -50.21 6.47 -0.77
CA ALA A 257 -48.77 6.41 -0.50
C ALA A 257 -48.23 4.96 -0.47
N GLY A 258 -49.06 3.99 -0.09
CA GLY A 258 -48.68 2.57 -0.02
C GLY A 258 -47.76 2.23 1.15
N PHE A 259 -47.54 3.16 2.08
CA PHE A 259 -46.77 2.99 3.31
C PHE A 259 -47.35 3.86 4.43
N HIS A 260 -47.00 3.53 5.68
CA HIS A 260 -47.37 4.33 6.86
C HIS A 260 -46.14 4.55 7.73
N VAL A 261 -45.79 5.81 8.02
CA VAL A 261 -44.66 6.14 8.90
C VAL A 261 -45.09 5.93 10.35
N GLN A 262 -44.57 4.85 10.97
CA GLN A 262 -44.89 4.47 12.34
C GLN A 262 -43.76 4.77 13.32
N GLY A 263 -44.10 4.91 14.61
CA GLY A 263 -43.12 5.02 15.69
C GLY A 263 -42.47 6.39 15.88
N VAL A 264 -42.89 7.41 15.12
CA VAL A 264 -42.39 8.79 15.23
C VAL A 264 -43.56 9.76 15.24
N HIS A 265 -43.65 10.61 16.26
CA HIS A 265 -44.66 11.66 16.32
C HIS A 265 -44.28 12.83 15.39
N THR A 266 -45.27 13.57 14.88
CA THR A 266 -45.05 14.68 13.94
C THR A 266 -44.06 15.73 14.46
N TRP A 267 -44.09 16.03 15.76
CA TRP A 267 -43.16 16.99 16.38
C TRP A 267 -41.72 16.48 16.47
N GLN A 268 -41.50 15.17 16.38
CA GLN A 268 -40.17 14.54 16.41
C GLN A 268 -39.49 14.55 15.04
N LEU A 269 -40.24 14.74 13.95
CA LEU A 269 -39.74 14.67 12.58
C LEU A 269 -38.53 15.59 12.30
N PRO A 270 -38.49 16.87 12.76
CA PRO A 270 -37.31 17.71 12.58
C PRO A 270 -36.08 17.17 13.32
N PHE A 271 -36.27 16.58 14.51
CA PHE A 271 -35.17 16.00 15.28
C PHE A 271 -34.64 14.72 14.64
N VAL A 272 -35.52 13.87 14.10
CA VAL A 272 -35.14 12.67 13.33
C VAL A 272 -34.36 13.07 12.08
N PHE A 273 -34.79 14.12 11.37
CA PHE A 273 -34.06 14.65 10.22
C PHE A 273 -32.64 15.08 10.58
N VAL A 274 -32.50 15.91 11.63
CA VAL A 274 -31.21 16.40 12.11
C VAL A 274 -30.34 15.24 12.60
N ALA A 275 -30.92 14.26 13.29
CA ALA A 275 -30.22 13.04 13.72
C ALA A 275 -29.73 12.22 12.52
N GLY A 276 -30.53 12.11 11.46
CA GLY A 276 -30.13 11.44 10.21
C GLY A 276 -28.96 12.13 9.52
N ILE A 277 -28.98 13.46 9.44
CA ILE A 277 -27.84 14.25 8.92
C ILE A 277 -26.61 14.04 9.82
N ALA A 278 -26.74 14.20 11.13
CA ALA A 278 -25.64 14.00 12.06
C ALA A 278 -25.03 12.60 11.94
N LEU A 279 -25.89 11.57 11.82
CA LEU A 279 -25.47 10.19 11.63
C LEU A 279 -24.74 10.00 10.30
N LEU A 280 -25.20 10.60 9.20
CA LEU A 280 -24.48 10.58 7.93
C LEU A 280 -23.06 11.13 8.08
N PHE A 281 -22.89 12.26 8.76
CA PHE A 281 -21.55 12.81 9.01
C PHE A 281 -20.72 11.89 9.91
N ILE A 282 -21.31 11.27 10.93
CA ILE A 282 -20.64 10.26 11.76
C ILE A 282 -20.16 9.09 10.89
N THR A 283 -20.99 8.58 9.98
CA THR A 283 -20.63 7.51 9.04
C THR A 283 -19.40 7.88 8.22
N LEU A 284 -19.34 9.12 7.72
CA LEU A 284 -18.19 9.60 6.95
C LEU A 284 -16.90 9.65 7.82
N HIS A 285 -17.00 10.05 9.09
CA HIS A 285 -15.85 10.01 10.00
C HIS A 285 -15.40 8.58 10.30
N VAL A 286 -16.36 7.66 10.52
CA VAL A 286 -16.08 6.23 10.71
C VAL A 286 -15.37 5.68 9.48
N ALA A 287 -15.86 5.98 8.27
CA ALA A 287 -15.24 5.53 7.03
C ALA A 287 -13.79 6.01 6.89
N ARG A 288 -13.53 7.28 7.19
CA ARG A 288 -12.16 7.83 7.22
C ARG A 288 -11.29 7.11 8.25
N GLY A 289 -11.79 6.89 9.45
CA GLY A 289 -11.07 6.19 10.52
C GLY A 289 -10.72 4.75 10.14
N VAL A 290 -11.69 4.01 9.59
CA VAL A 290 -11.51 2.65 9.08
C VAL A 290 -10.47 2.63 7.96
N GLY A 291 -10.56 3.55 7.00
CA GLY A 291 -9.58 3.66 5.91
C GLY A 291 -8.15 3.88 6.42
N HIS A 292 -7.99 4.73 7.44
CA HIS A 292 -6.68 4.95 8.05
C HIS A 292 -6.14 3.71 8.77
N LEU A 293 -6.97 3.07 9.60
CA LEU A 293 -6.60 1.85 10.33
C LEU A 293 -6.26 0.70 9.37
N HIS A 294 -7.03 0.55 8.31
CA HIS A 294 -6.79 -0.48 7.30
C HIS A 294 -5.51 -0.21 6.52
N GLY A 295 -5.27 1.05 6.10
CA GLY A 295 -4.02 1.44 5.44
C GLY A 295 -2.79 1.13 6.30
N GLN A 296 -2.87 1.37 7.61
CA GLN A 296 -1.81 1.00 8.55
C GLN A 296 -1.63 -0.52 8.66
N LEU A 297 -2.72 -1.29 8.72
CA LEU A 297 -2.66 -2.76 8.77
C LEU A 297 -1.98 -3.32 7.52
N ALA A 298 -2.40 -2.87 6.35
CA ALA A 298 -1.82 -3.25 5.06
C ALA A 298 -0.32 -2.92 5.03
N LYS A 299 0.07 -1.72 5.48
CA LYS A 299 1.47 -1.30 5.55
C LYS A 299 2.30 -2.20 6.46
N HIS A 300 1.80 -2.53 7.65
CA HIS A 300 2.52 -3.39 8.58
C HIS A 300 2.68 -4.82 8.03
N MET A 301 1.60 -5.41 7.51
CA MET A 301 1.62 -6.81 7.08
C MET A 301 2.35 -7.03 5.76
N LEU A 302 2.26 -6.08 4.82
CA LEU A 302 2.84 -6.20 3.46
C LEU A 302 4.28 -5.67 3.35
N VAL A 303 4.70 -4.77 4.27
CA VAL A 303 6.01 -4.09 4.21
C VAL A 303 6.99 -4.56 5.29
N ARG A 304 6.55 -4.75 6.55
CA ARG A 304 7.46 -4.91 7.71
C ARG A 304 7.94 -6.33 8.01
N SER A 305 7.63 -7.32 7.18
CA SER A 305 7.82 -8.74 7.51
C SER A 305 9.07 -9.38 6.89
N GLY A 306 10.20 -8.68 6.85
CA GLY A 306 11.50 -9.24 6.42
C GLY A 306 12.65 -8.85 7.36
N PRO A 307 13.53 -9.79 7.78
CA PRO A 307 14.65 -9.54 8.70
C PRO A 307 15.72 -8.58 8.14
N ALA A 308 15.60 -8.12 6.89
CA ALA A 308 16.53 -7.18 6.26
C ALA A 308 16.51 -5.75 6.84
N TYR A 309 15.62 -5.45 7.79
CA TYR A 309 15.43 -4.11 8.37
C TYR A 309 15.52 -4.05 9.90
N ALA A 310 16.01 -5.11 10.54
CA ALA A 310 16.31 -5.13 11.96
C ALA A 310 17.83 -5.26 12.20
N ALA A 311 18.59 -4.26 11.73
CA ALA A 311 19.95 -3.95 12.17
C ALA A 311 20.30 -2.54 11.72
#